data_AF-A0A524HD93-F1
#
_entry.id   AF-A0A524HD93-F1
#
_cell.length_a   1.000
_cell.length_b   1.000
_cell.length_c   1.000
_cell.angle_alpha   90.00
_cell.angle_beta   90.00
_cell.angle_gamma   90.00
#
_symmetry.space_group_name_H-M   'P 1'
#
loop_
_entity.id
_entity.type
_entity.pdbx_description
1 polymer ?
#
loop_
_entity_poly.entity_id
_entity_poly.type
_entity_poly.pdbx_seq_one_letter_code
_entity_poly.pdbx_strand_id
1 'polypeptide(L)'
;MVALAGLVVLIFFSIIFLASRYKRCPSDRILVIYGRVEKGRSSKTLHGGGAFVWPLIQDYSYLSLTPITINIPLENALSLQNIRIHV
;
A
#
# COMPACT_ATOMS: atom_id res chain seq x y z
N MET A 1 -36.35 -8.79 24.71
CA MET A 1 -35.14 -9.65 24.69
C MET A 1 -34.60 -9.84 23.28
N VAL A 2 -35.35 -10.44 22.35
CA VAL A 2 -34.87 -10.75 20.98
C VAL A 2 -34.45 -9.51 20.17
N ALA A 3 -35.24 -8.43 20.20
CA ALA A 3 -34.92 -7.19 19.47
C ALA A 3 -33.64 -6.50 19.99
N LEU A 4 -33.43 -6.50 21.30
CA LEU A 4 -32.22 -5.93 21.92
C LEU A 4 -30.98 -6.77 21.57
N ALA A 5 -31.10 -8.09 21.61
CA ALA A 5 -30.02 -8.99 21.19
C ALA A 5 -29.68 -8.80 19.70
N GLY A 6 -30.69 -8.65 18.84
CA GLY A 6 -30.50 -8.35 17.42
C GLY A 6 -29.76 -7.03 17.17
N LEU A 7 -30.11 -5.97 17.90
CA LEU A 7 -29.44 -4.66 17.81
C LEU A 7 -27.95 -4.76 18.17
N VAL A 8 -27.62 -5.46 19.25
CA VAL A 8 -26.24 -5.64 19.72
C VAL A 8 -25.41 -6.39 18.69
N VAL A 9 -25.94 -7.47 18.11
CA VAL A 9 -25.27 -8.23 17.06
C VAL A 9 -25.02 -7.37 15.83
N LEU A 10 -26.00 -6.57 15.41
CA LEU A 10 -25.89 -5.72 14.22
C LEU A 10 -24.81 -4.63 14.41
N ILE A 11 -24.75 -4.01 15.58
CA ILE A 11 -23.70 -3.02 15.92
C ILE A 11 -22.32 -3.70 15.96
N PHE A 12 -22.22 -4.89 16.53
CA PHE A 12 -20.95 -5.61 16.60
C PHE A 12 -20.42 -5.96 15.19
N PHE A 13 -21.28 -6.47 14.32
CA PHE A 13 -20.91 -6.77 12.94
C PHE A 13 -20.56 -5.52 12.14
N SER A 14 -21.26 -4.40 12.34
CA SER A 14 -20.95 -3.16 11.63
C SER A 14 -19.58 -2.60 12.04
N ILE A 15 -19.21 -2.68 13.32
CA ILE A 15 -17.89 -2.26 13.81
C ILE A 15 -16.78 -3.14 13.22
N ILE A 16 -16.95 -4.47 13.23
CA ILE A 16 -15.98 -5.39 12.62
C ILE A 16 -15.84 -5.13 11.13
N PHE A 17 -16.97 -4.91 10.44
CA PHE A 17 -16.97 -4.58 9.03
C PHE A 17 -16.17 -3.30 8.78
N LEU A 18 -16.40 -2.24 9.55
CA LEU A 18 -15.68 -0.98 9.41
C LEU A 18 -14.17 -1.13 9.72
N ALA A 19 -13.83 -1.86 10.78
CA ALA A 19 -12.45 -2.14 11.16
C ALA A 19 -11.70 -2.94 10.08
N SER A 20 -12.36 -3.93 9.46
CA SER A 20 -11.77 -4.75 8.40
C SER A 20 -11.49 -3.99 7.09
N ARG A 21 -12.11 -2.81 6.91
CA ARG A 21 -11.90 -1.91 5.77
C ARG A 21 -10.88 -0.81 6.04
N TYR A 22 -10.53 -0.59 7.30
CA TYR A 22 -9.50 0.37 7.68
C TYR A 22 -8.11 -0.28 7.54
N LYS A 23 -7.36 0.12 6.51
CA LYS A 23 -6.00 -0.36 6.29
C LYS A 23 -5.01 0.64 6.85
N ARG A 24 -4.13 0.16 7.73
CA ARG A 24 -3.00 0.95 8.26
C ARG A 24 -1.82 0.86 7.29
N CYS A 25 -1.14 1.97 7.11
CA CYS A 25 0.09 2.06 6.32
C CYS A 25 1.28 2.08 7.28
N PRO A 26 2.17 1.06 7.24
CA PRO A 26 3.36 1.06 8.06
C PRO A 26 4.35 2.11 7.52
N SER A 27 5.29 2.56 8.37
CA SER A 27 6.23 3.64 8.00
C SER A 27 7.25 3.25 6.92
N ASP A 28 7.48 1.95 6.70
CA ASP A 28 8.41 1.41 5.70
C ASP A 28 7.73 1.15 4.34
N ARG A 29 6.45 1.47 4.19
CA ARG A 29 5.68 1.23 2.95
C ARG A 29 4.74 2.39 2.63
N ILE A 30 4.39 2.50 1.35
CA ILE A 30 3.35 3.40 0.84
C ILE A 30 2.12 2.56 0.52
N LEU A 31 0.96 2.96 1.04
CA LEU A 31 -0.34 2.41 0.68
C LEU A 31 -0.82 3.10 -0.59
N VAL A 32 -0.90 2.34 -1.68
CA VAL A 32 -1.35 2.79 -3.00
C VAL A 32 -2.75 2.26 -3.24
N ILE A 33 -3.75 3.14 -3.23
CA ILE A 33 -5.15 2.79 -3.49
C ILE A 33 -5.50 3.17 -4.93
N TYR A 34 -6.03 2.25 -5.72
CA TYR A 34 -6.35 2.44 -7.14
C TYR A 34 -7.76 1.91 -7.47
N GLY A 35 -8.25 2.19 -8.68
CA GLY A 35 -9.63 1.93 -9.09
C GLY A 35 -10.44 3.22 -9.12
N ARG A 36 -11.38 3.41 -8.19
CA ARG A 36 -12.17 4.65 -8.10
C ARG A 36 -11.47 5.72 -7.26
N VAL A 37 -10.52 6.42 -7.87
CA VAL A 37 -9.82 7.58 -7.30
C VAL A 37 -10.29 8.89 -7.95
N GLU A 38 -9.92 10.02 -7.34
CA GLU A 38 -10.35 11.36 -7.75
C GLU A 38 -9.92 11.71 -9.19
N LYS A 39 -10.71 12.55 -9.88
CA LYS A 39 -10.47 12.88 -11.29
C LYS A 39 -9.05 13.45 -11.48
N GLY A 40 -8.28 12.84 -12.37
CA GLY A 40 -6.92 13.28 -12.73
C GLY A 40 -5.78 12.55 -12.00
N ARG A 41 -6.07 11.60 -11.11
CA ARG A 41 -5.05 10.73 -10.50
C ARG A 41 -5.35 9.27 -10.82
N SER A 42 -4.32 8.48 -11.16
CA SER A 42 -4.45 7.02 -11.39
C SER A 42 -4.53 6.24 -10.07
N SER A 43 -3.87 6.74 -9.03
CA SER A 43 -3.83 6.14 -7.71
C SER A 43 -3.69 7.19 -6.61
N LYS A 44 -4.24 6.90 -5.42
CA LYS A 44 -4.02 7.66 -4.19
C LYS A 44 -2.90 7.00 -3.40
N THR A 45 -1.77 7.67 -3.27
CA THR A 45 -0.62 7.23 -2.48
C THR A 45 -0.68 7.85 -1.08
N LEU A 46 -0.51 7.02 -0.05
CA LEU A 46 -0.48 7.43 1.35
C LEU A 46 0.79 6.88 1.99
N HIS A 47 1.57 7.77 2.59
CA HIS A 47 2.77 7.43 3.34
C HIS A 47 2.51 7.68 4.83
N GLY A 48 2.37 6.60 5.59
CA GLY A 48 1.99 6.63 7.01
C GLY A 48 0.50 6.82 7.28
N GLY A 49 0.08 6.48 8.51
CA GLY A 49 -1.30 6.60 8.99
C GLY A 49 -2.19 5.41 8.57
N GLY A 50 -3.40 5.71 8.13
CA GLY A 50 -4.34 4.69 7.65
C GLY A 50 -5.44 5.29 6.79
N ALA A 51 -5.97 4.49 5.89
CA ALA A 51 -7.05 4.90 5.01
C ALA A 51 -8.12 3.82 4.93
N PHE A 52 -9.34 4.29 4.72
CA PHE A 52 -10.47 3.42 4.46
C PHE A 52 -10.45 3.02 2.98
N VAL A 53 -10.37 1.72 2.70
CA VAL A 53 -10.38 1.17 1.34
C VAL A 53 -11.71 0.48 1.11
N TRP A 54 -12.47 0.93 0.11
CA TRP A 54 -13.72 0.27 -0.25
C TRP A 54 -13.47 -0.91 -1.20
N PRO A 55 -13.61 -2.16 -0.75
CA PRO A 55 -13.07 -3.33 -1.45
C PRO A 55 -13.79 -3.68 -2.76
N LEU A 56 -15.00 -3.16 -2.97
CA LEU A 56 -15.79 -3.45 -4.18
C LEU A 56 -15.42 -2.55 -5.38
N ILE A 57 -14.89 -1.35 -5.13
CA ILE A 57 -14.61 -0.32 -6.16
C ILE A 57 -13.18 0.21 -6.10
N GLN A 58 -12.45 -0.09 -5.03
CA GLN A 58 -11.08 0.32 -4.80
C GLN A 58 -10.28 -0.90 -4.39
N ASP A 59 -9.09 -1.01 -4.98
CA ASP A 59 -8.10 -2.02 -4.62
C ASP A 59 -6.86 -1.31 -4.09
N TYR A 60 -6.02 -2.03 -3.34
CA TYR A 60 -4.87 -1.46 -2.68
C TYR A 60 -3.63 -2.34 -2.83
N SER A 61 -2.47 -1.69 -2.94
CA SER A 61 -1.18 -2.35 -2.92
C SER A 61 -0.24 -1.61 -1.96
N TYR A 62 0.75 -2.33 -1.45
CA TYR A 62 1.80 -1.78 -0.61
C TYR A 62 3.09 -1.71 -1.42
N LEU A 63 3.63 -0.50 -1.57
CA LEU A 63 4.94 -0.28 -2.16
C LEU A 63 5.98 -0.19 -1.03
N SER A 64 7.00 -1.04 -1.05
CA SER A 64 8.06 -1.00 -0.05
C SER A 64 9.04 0.14 -0.30
N LEU A 65 9.45 0.82 0.78
CA LEU A 65 10.50 1.84 0.79
C LEU A 65 11.81 1.32 1.37
N THR A 66 11.95 0.01 1.57
CA THR A 66 13.20 -0.56 2.06
C THR A 66 14.25 -0.52 0.95
N PRO A 67 15.49 -0.10 1.25
CA PRO A 67 16.59 -0.13 0.28
C PRO A 67 16.79 -1.54 -0.27
N ILE A 68 16.90 -1.65 -1.59
CA ILE A 68 17.24 -2.90 -2.28
C ILE A 68 18.70 -2.86 -2.70
N THR A 69 19.41 -3.97 -2.51
CA THR A 69 20.76 -4.14 -3.05
C THR A 69 20.65 -4.54 -4.51
N ILE A 70 21.23 -3.73 -5.39
CA ILE A 70 21.31 -4.04 -6.83
C ILE A 70 22.74 -4.48 -7.09
N ASN A 71 22.92 -5.72 -7.55
CA ASN A 71 24.22 -6.16 -8.03
C ASN A 71 24.45 -5.59 -9.43
N ILE A 72 25.50 -4.81 -9.61
CA ILE A 72 25.86 -4.20 -10.88
C ILE A 72 27.12 -4.93 -11.37
N PRO A 73 26.99 -5.88 -12.32
CA PRO A 73 28.16 -6.49 -12.93
C PRO A 73 28.90 -5.42 -13.73
N LEU A 74 30.17 -5.19 -13.41
CA LEU A 74 30.98 -4.14 -14.04
C LEU A 74 31.71 -4.66 -15.29
N GLU A 75 31.22 -5.73 -15.92
CA GLU A 75 31.83 -6.31 -17.12
C GLU A 75 31.85 -5.29 -18.27
N ASN A 76 33.05 -4.90 -18.71
CA ASN A 76 33.26 -3.88 -19.75
C ASN A 76 32.73 -2.48 -19.39
N ALA A 77 32.49 -2.18 -18.11
CA ALA A 77 32.12 -0.83 -17.72
C ALA A 77 33.25 0.15 -18.09
N LEU A 78 32.90 1.28 -18.68
CA LEU A 78 33.84 2.37 -18.95
C LEU A 78 33.87 3.27 -17.71
N SER A 79 35.06 3.45 -17.14
CA SER A 79 35.27 4.46 -16.10
C SER A 79 35.20 5.87 -16.69
N LEU A 80 35.13 6.89 -15.82
CA LEU A 80 35.20 8.30 -16.23
C LEU A 80 36.50 8.63 -16.99
N GLN A 81 37.58 7.88 -16.76
CA GLN A 81 38.86 7.98 -17.49
C GLN A 81 38.86 7.18 -18.80
N ASN A 82 37.71 6.64 -19.22
CA ASN A 82 37.54 5.86 -20.44
C ASN A 82 38.39 4.57 -20.46
N ILE A 83 38.59 3.96 -19.29
CA ILE A 83 39.29 2.68 -19.13
C ILE A 83 38.23 1.59 -18.89
N ARG A 84 38.36 0.44 -19.56
CA ARG A 84 37.51 -0.73 -19.30
C ARG A 84 37.92 -1.38 -17.99
N ILE A 85 36.98 -1.45 -17.07
CA ILE A 85 37.11 -2.19 -15.82
C ILE A 85 36.38 -3.51 -15.94
N HIS A 86 36.92 -4.54 -15.31
CA HIS A 86 36.33 -5.87 -15.18
C HIS A 86 36.54 -6.29 -13.73
N VAL A 87 35.47 -6.30 -12.94
CA VAL A 87 35.45 -6.79 -11.56
C VAL A 87 34.22 -7.64 -11.34
#